data_AF-A0A4P9Z1D6-F1
#
_entry.id   AF-A0A4P9Z1D6-F1
#
_cell.length_a   1.000
_cell.length_b   1.000
_cell.length_c   1.000
_cell.angle_alpha   90.00
_cell.angle_beta   90.00
_cell.angle_gamma   90.00
#
_symmetry.space_group_name_H-M   'P 1'
#
loop_
_entity.id
_entity.type
_entity.pdbx_description
1 polymer ?
#
loop_
_entity_poly.entity_id
_entity_poly.type
_entity_poly.pdbx_seq_one_letter_code
_entity_poly.pdbx_strand_id
1 'polypeptide(L)'
;MPHTRLQPLVRRIIEGITNTFENGTPEYAYGKCEHLDDGRGYTCGRIGFTTGTGDALWVVEKYVQQRTNASLAQYLPELRRLAALPSCDTTGKENIQQLQGLPAAWAAADREDAALFRRVQDSINEEHYLVPALKFAHKYGVVTPLGQAIFYDTVV
;
A
#
# COMPACT_ATOMS: atom_id res chain seq x y z
N MET A 1 18.07 -15.28 -3.05
CA MET A 1 17.23 -16.44 -3.45
C MET A 1 16.60 -16.11 -4.80
N PRO A 2 16.79 -16.91 -5.85
CA PRO A 2 16.37 -16.57 -7.22
C PRO A 2 14.85 -16.43 -7.41
N HIS A 3 14.02 -16.88 -6.46
CA HIS A 3 12.56 -16.90 -6.55
C HIS A 3 11.85 -15.72 -5.87
N THR A 4 12.57 -14.68 -5.44
CA THR A 4 12.00 -13.51 -4.76
C THR A 4 12.21 -12.20 -5.53
N ARG A 5 12.66 -12.27 -6.78
CA ARG A 5 12.94 -11.08 -7.59
C ARG A 5 12.50 -11.30 -9.04
N LEU A 6 11.75 -10.35 -9.55
CA LEU A 6 11.37 -10.27 -10.96
C LEU A 6 12.35 -9.36 -11.71
N GLN A 7 12.46 -9.56 -13.02
CA GLN A 7 13.07 -8.55 -13.88
C GLN A 7 12.25 -7.24 -13.80
N PRO A 8 12.88 -6.05 -13.87
CA PRO A 8 12.17 -4.78 -13.68
C PRO A 8 10.98 -4.58 -14.61
N LEU A 9 11.11 -4.96 -15.88
CA LEU A 9 10.01 -4.87 -16.85
C LEU A 9 8.85 -5.82 -16.48
N VAL A 10 9.17 -7.06 -16.09
CA VAL A 10 8.15 -8.04 -15.68
C VAL A 10 7.42 -7.57 -14.43
N ARG A 11 8.16 -7.04 -13.44
CA ARG A 11 7.57 -6.42 -12.24
C ARG A 11 6.59 -5.31 -12.62
N ARG A 12 7.01 -4.36 -13.48
CA ARG A 12 6.15 -3.25 -13.92
C ARG A 12 4.88 -3.73 -14.63
N ILE A 13 4.98 -4.78 -15.45
CA ILE A 13 3.81 -5.34 -16.15
C ILE A 13 2.85 -5.98 -15.14
N ILE A 14 3.36 -6.81 -14.23
CA ILE A 14 2.54 -7.48 -13.22
C ILE A 14 1.84 -6.46 -12.32
N GLU A 15 2.59 -5.49 -11.79
CA GLU A 15 2.02 -4.44 -10.94
C GLU A 15 1.03 -3.55 -11.73
N GLY A 16 1.28 -3.31 -13.02
CA GLY A 16 0.38 -2.56 -13.90
C GLY A 16 -0.95 -3.27 -14.22
N ILE A 17 -0.97 -4.60 -14.22
CA ILE A 17 -2.21 -5.39 -14.34
C ILE A 17 -3.12 -5.12 -13.14
N THR A 18 -2.60 -5.31 -11.92
CA THR A 18 -3.34 -5.03 -10.68
C THR A 18 -3.81 -3.57 -10.61
N ASN A 19 -2.95 -2.61 -10.95
CA ASN A 19 -3.37 -1.20 -10.99
C ASN A 19 -4.52 -0.94 -11.97
N THR A 20 -4.54 -1.65 -13.09
CA THR A 20 -5.61 -1.50 -14.09
C THR A 20 -6.95 -2.00 -13.52
N PHE A 21 -6.93 -3.04 -12.71
CA PHE A 21 -8.13 -3.53 -12.00
C PHE A 21 -8.57 -2.55 -10.91
N GLU A 22 -7.64 -2.00 -10.14
CA GLU A 22 -7.93 -1.09 -9.02
C GLU A 22 -8.33 0.33 -9.47
N ASN A 23 -7.69 0.86 -10.52
CA ASN A 23 -7.76 2.28 -10.86
C ASN A 23 -8.11 2.54 -12.33
N GLY A 24 -8.30 1.50 -13.15
CA GLY A 24 -8.56 1.65 -14.59
C GLY A 24 -7.37 2.17 -15.40
N THR A 25 -6.17 2.18 -14.82
CA THR A 25 -4.92 2.65 -15.45
C THR A 25 -3.74 1.82 -14.94
N PRO A 26 -2.70 1.56 -15.76
CA PRO A 26 -1.50 0.88 -15.29
C PRO A 26 -0.59 1.77 -14.42
N GLU A 27 -0.86 3.08 -14.36
CA GLU A 27 -0.05 4.05 -13.63
C GLU A 27 -0.28 3.99 -12.11
N TYR A 28 0.80 4.19 -11.34
CA TYR A 28 0.74 4.14 -9.87
C TYR A 28 0.14 5.41 -9.26
N ALA A 29 -0.88 5.26 -8.44
CA ALA A 29 -1.57 6.37 -7.77
C ALA A 29 -0.90 6.81 -6.45
N TYR A 30 0.42 7.03 -6.45
CA TYR A 30 1.21 7.27 -5.22
C TYR A 30 0.65 8.35 -4.28
N GLY A 31 0.22 9.49 -4.83
CA GLY A 31 -0.33 10.60 -4.05
C GLY A 31 -1.84 10.55 -3.81
N LYS A 32 -2.55 9.55 -4.34
CA LYS A 32 -4.01 9.41 -4.20
C LYS A 32 -4.35 8.85 -2.83
N CYS A 33 -5.40 9.35 -2.21
CA CYS A 33 -5.90 8.89 -0.93
C CYS A 33 -7.36 9.32 -0.80
N GLU A 34 -8.28 8.37 -0.69
CA GLU A 34 -9.71 8.63 -0.78
C GLU A 34 -10.49 7.70 0.14
N HIS A 35 -11.68 8.14 0.55
CA HIS A 35 -12.59 7.32 1.35
C HIS A 35 -13.61 6.71 0.41
N LEU A 36 -13.70 5.38 0.39
CA LEU A 36 -14.51 4.61 -0.55
C LEU A 36 -15.80 4.05 0.07
N ASP A 37 -16.06 4.33 1.34
CA ASP A 37 -17.21 3.79 2.10
C ASP A 37 -17.30 2.25 2.09
N ASP A 38 -16.16 1.56 2.16
CA ASP A 38 -16.05 0.10 2.02
C ASP A 38 -15.68 -0.64 3.32
N GLY A 39 -15.64 0.07 4.46
CA GLY A 39 -15.32 -0.51 5.76
C GLY A 39 -13.82 -0.56 6.07
N ARG A 40 -12.96 -0.01 5.21
CA ARG A 40 -11.49 0.00 5.34
C ARG A 40 -10.93 1.40 5.65
N GLY A 41 -11.78 2.40 5.83
CA GLY A 41 -11.40 3.80 6.02
C GLY A 41 -10.85 4.43 4.74
N TYR A 42 -9.75 5.18 4.85
CA TYR A 42 -9.09 5.75 3.67
C TYR A 42 -8.28 4.69 2.93
N THR A 43 -8.34 4.68 1.61
CA THR A 43 -7.55 3.88 0.67
C THR A 43 -6.57 4.77 -0.08
N CYS A 44 -5.26 4.51 0.04
CA CYS A 44 -4.21 5.45 -0.33
C CYS A 44 -3.02 4.79 -1.06
N GLY A 45 -2.41 5.52 -1.97
CA GLY A 45 -1.16 5.14 -2.62
C GLY A 45 -1.28 4.07 -3.70
N ARG A 46 -0.11 3.56 -4.10
CA ARG A 46 0.07 2.79 -5.33
C ARG A 46 -0.71 1.47 -5.43
N ILE A 47 -1.05 0.85 -4.31
CA ILE A 47 -1.79 -0.44 -4.26
C ILE A 47 -3.01 -0.37 -3.32
N GLY A 48 -3.48 0.83 -3.00
CA GLY A 48 -4.65 1.00 -2.14
C GLY A 48 -4.42 0.60 -0.68
N PHE A 49 -3.33 1.08 -0.06
CA PHE A 49 -3.10 0.90 1.38
C PHE A 49 -4.25 1.54 2.18
N THR A 50 -4.86 0.78 3.08
CA THR A 50 -6.00 1.22 3.87
C THR A 50 -5.67 1.52 5.33
N THR A 51 -6.34 2.54 5.89
CA THR A 51 -6.17 2.89 7.31
C THR A 51 -6.76 1.84 8.25
N GLY A 52 -7.81 1.15 7.81
CA GLY A 52 -8.49 0.12 8.57
C GLY A 52 -7.71 -1.20 8.65
N THR A 53 -7.02 -1.61 7.58
CA THR A 53 -6.19 -2.84 7.58
C THR A 53 -4.81 -2.63 8.17
N GLY A 54 -4.35 -1.38 8.29
CA GLY A 54 -3.11 -1.01 8.98
C GLY A 54 -1.87 -0.99 8.07
N ASP A 55 -2.01 -1.25 6.78
CA ASP A 55 -0.92 -1.12 5.81
C ASP A 55 -0.61 0.36 5.48
N ALA A 56 -1.60 1.26 5.51
CA ALA A 56 -1.34 2.70 5.43
C ALA A 56 -0.48 3.20 6.60
N LEU A 57 -0.64 2.60 7.80
CA LEU A 57 0.22 2.89 8.96
C LEU A 57 1.69 2.51 8.66
N TRP A 58 1.95 1.36 8.02
CA TRP A 58 3.32 0.96 7.67
C TRP A 58 4.01 1.98 6.76
N VAL A 59 3.28 2.52 5.78
CA VAL A 59 3.79 3.58 4.90
C VAL A 59 4.13 4.83 5.69
N VAL A 60 3.21 5.30 6.54
CA VAL A 60 3.41 6.53 7.32
C VAL A 60 4.56 6.36 8.32
N GLU A 61 4.64 5.24 9.03
CA GLU A 61 5.73 4.98 9.97
C GLU A 61 7.09 4.96 9.28
N LYS A 62 7.22 4.24 8.18
CA LYS A 62 8.48 4.13 7.43
C LYS A 62 8.89 5.46 6.80
N TYR A 63 7.93 6.27 6.35
CA TYR A 63 8.17 7.61 5.82
C TYR A 63 8.61 8.60 6.90
N VAL A 64 7.90 8.65 8.03
CA VAL A 64 8.21 9.55 9.16
C VAL A 64 9.57 9.22 9.77
N GLN A 65 9.98 7.95 9.80
CA GLN A 65 11.33 7.54 10.23
C GLN A 65 12.44 8.11 9.34
N GLN A 66 12.17 8.37 8.06
CA GLN A 66 13.16 8.84 7.09
C GLN A 66 13.09 10.35 6.80
N ARG A 67 12.00 11.02 7.23
CA ARG A 67 11.79 12.46 7.04
C ARG A 67 11.40 13.15 8.35
N THR A 68 12.36 13.86 8.94
CA THR A 68 12.12 14.71 10.10
C THR A 68 11.05 15.76 9.78
N ASN A 69 10.05 15.92 10.64
CA ASN A 69 8.92 16.85 10.50
C ASN A 69 7.95 16.57 9.33
N ALA A 70 7.80 15.32 8.90
CA ALA A 70 6.76 14.97 7.94
C ALA A 70 5.36 15.29 8.50
N SER A 71 4.53 16.01 7.72
CA SER A 71 3.15 16.37 8.10
C SER A 71 2.28 15.16 8.44
N LEU A 72 2.60 13.99 7.87
CA LEU A 72 1.92 12.73 8.15
C LEU A 72 2.13 12.21 9.58
N ALA A 73 3.15 12.68 10.30
CA ALA A 73 3.44 12.23 11.66
C ALA A 73 2.28 12.49 12.64
N GLN A 74 1.48 13.53 12.42
CA GLN A 74 0.34 13.88 13.28
C GLN A 74 -0.75 12.79 13.30
N TYR A 75 -0.83 11.96 12.25
CA TYR A 75 -1.86 10.91 12.12
C TYR A 75 -1.44 9.58 12.74
N LEU A 76 -0.17 9.41 13.12
CA LEU A 76 0.35 8.16 13.69
C LEU A 76 -0.44 7.62 14.89
N PRO A 77 -0.86 8.44 15.87
CA PRO A 77 -1.63 7.93 17.01
C PRO A 77 -2.94 7.26 16.58
N GLU A 78 -3.68 7.88 15.65
CA GLU A 78 -4.96 7.36 15.19
C GLU A 78 -4.79 6.16 14.25
N LEU A 79 -3.81 6.20 13.36
CA LEU A 79 -3.48 5.06 12.49
C LEU A 79 -3.11 3.81 13.32
N ARG A 80 -2.38 3.98 14.42
CA ARG A 80 -2.08 2.88 15.37
C ARG A 80 -3.32 2.38 16.08
N ARG A 81 -4.24 3.28 16.48
CA ARG A 81 -5.51 2.90 17.11
C ARG A 81 -6.35 2.03 16.16
N LEU A 82 -6.51 2.46 14.90
CA LEU A 82 -7.27 1.73 13.88
C LEU A 82 -6.65 0.35 13.56
N ALA A 83 -5.32 0.30 13.43
CA ALA A 83 -4.60 -0.94 13.18
C ALA A 83 -4.74 -1.95 14.34
N ALA A 84 -4.88 -1.48 15.58
CA ALA A 84 -5.07 -2.33 16.76
C ALA A 84 -6.49 -2.89 16.93
N LEU A 85 -7.48 -2.37 16.19
CA LEU A 85 -8.84 -2.90 16.23
C LEU A 85 -8.91 -4.30 15.61
N PRO A 86 -9.79 -5.19 16.14
CA PRO A 86 -10.03 -6.50 15.55
C PRO A 86 -10.43 -6.39 14.07
N SER A 87 -9.95 -7.32 13.22
CA SER A 87 -10.28 -7.32 11.78
C SER A 87 -11.78 -7.37 11.48
N CYS A 88 -12.58 -7.93 12.38
CA CYS A 88 -14.04 -7.99 12.25
C CYS A 88 -14.77 -6.70 12.68
N ASP A 89 -14.07 -5.74 13.29
CA ASP A 89 -14.65 -4.45 13.69
C ASP A 89 -14.61 -3.44 12.54
N THR A 90 -15.43 -3.68 11.51
CA THR A 90 -15.52 -2.82 10.33
C THR A 90 -16.01 -1.43 10.68
N THR A 91 -16.98 -1.30 11.60
CA THR A 91 -17.48 0.00 12.05
C THR A 91 -16.40 0.85 12.74
N GLY A 92 -15.59 0.23 13.60
CA GLY A 92 -14.47 0.92 14.24
C GLY A 92 -13.35 1.29 13.27
N LYS A 93 -13.04 0.40 12.31
CA LYS A 93 -12.02 0.61 11.27
C LYS A 93 -12.40 1.68 10.25
N GLU A 94 -13.70 1.87 10.01
CA GLU A 94 -14.25 2.91 9.15
C GLU A 94 -14.28 4.30 9.82
N ASN A 95 -14.06 4.37 11.13
CA ASN A 95 -14.12 5.64 11.85
C ASN A 95 -12.87 6.51 11.60
N ILE A 96 -12.92 7.30 10.53
CA ILE A 96 -11.85 8.20 10.09
C ILE A 96 -11.96 9.63 10.63
N GLN A 97 -12.80 9.89 11.64
CA GLN A 97 -13.05 11.26 12.14
C GLN A 97 -11.77 11.98 12.59
N GLN A 98 -10.81 11.24 13.17
CA GLN A 98 -9.52 11.78 13.62
C GLN A 98 -8.43 11.78 12.52
N LEU A 99 -8.77 11.34 11.31
CA LEU A 99 -7.90 11.36 10.13
C LEU A 99 -8.29 12.45 9.12
N GLN A 100 -9.12 13.42 9.52
CA GLN A 100 -9.47 14.54 8.65
C GLN A 100 -8.20 15.25 8.14
N GLY A 101 -8.16 15.47 6.83
CA GLY A 101 -6.99 16.07 6.15
C GLY A 101 -5.90 15.07 5.76
N LEU A 102 -5.98 13.79 6.16
CA LEU A 102 -5.02 12.76 5.74
C LEU A 102 -4.87 12.71 4.20
N PRO A 103 -5.94 12.74 3.39
CA PRO A 103 -5.81 12.80 1.93
C PRO A 103 -4.94 13.95 1.42
N ALA A 104 -5.13 15.15 1.96
CA ALA A 104 -4.37 16.32 1.56
C ALA A 104 -2.89 16.22 1.99
N ALA A 105 -2.63 15.71 3.20
CA ALA A 105 -1.29 15.49 3.71
C ALA A 105 -0.55 14.38 2.93
N TRP A 106 -1.26 13.31 2.53
CA TRP A 106 -0.72 12.24 1.70
C TRP A 106 -0.32 12.75 0.32
N ALA A 107 -1.20 13.51 -0.34
CA ALA A 107 -0.89 14.15 -1.61
C ALA A 107 0.26 15.18 -1.47
N ALA A 108 0.34 15.90 -0.36
CA ALA A 108 1.45 16.81 -0.08
C ALA A 108 2.78 16.06 0.08
N ALA A 109 2.79 14.91 0.77
CA ALA A 109 4.00 14.09 0.89
C ALA A 109 4.54 13.65 -0.48
N ASP A 110 3.66 13.24 -1.40
CA ASP A 110 4.07 12.89 -2.78
C ASP A 110 4.57 14.09 -3.58
N ARG A 111 4.01 15.30 -3.36
CA ARG A 111 4.48 16.51 -4.06
C ARG A 111 5.81 17.03 -3.52
N GLU A 112 5.98 17.02 -2.20
CA GLU A 112 7.13 17.64 -1.54
C GLU A 112 8.37 16.75 -1.54
N ASP A 113 8.21 15.43 -1.47
CA ASP A 113 9.32 14.48 -1.52
C ASP A 113 8.89 13.19 -2.23
N ALA A 114 8.50 13.35 -3.50
CA ALA A 114 8.09 12.26 -4.38
C ALA A 114 9.11 11.11 -4.36
N ALA A 115 10.40 11.44 -4.37
CA ALA A 115 11.45 10.43 -4.45
C ALA A 115 11.47 9.54 -3.21
N LEU A 116 11.38 10.10 -2.01
CA LEU A 116 11.33 9.31 -0.78
C LEU A 116 9.97 8.63 -0.60
N PHE A 117 8.87 9.36 -0.77
CA PHE A 117 7.54 8.85 -0.47
C PHE A 117 7.15 7.67 -1.37
N ARG A 118 7.48 7.76 -2.67
CA ARG A 118 7.25 6.67 -3.63
C ARG A 118 8.14 5.47 -3.34
N ARG A 119 9.42 5.68 -3.02
CA ARG A 119 10.32 4.58 -2.61
C ARG A 119 9.84 3.85 -1.36
N VAL A 120 9.28 4.57 -0.38
CA VAL A 120 8.69 3.96 0.81
C VAL A 120 7.50 3.08 0.43
N GLN A 121 6.58 3.59 -0.40
CA GLN A 121 5.44 2.80 -0.88
C GLN A 121 5.87 1.58 -1.69
N ASP A 122 6.87 1.72 -2.57
CA ASP A 122 7.45 0.60 -3.34
C ASP A 122 8.05 -0.48 -2.45
N SER A 123 8.72 -0.04 -1.38
CA SER A 123 9.34 -0.92 -0.41
C SER A 123 8.30 -1.66 0.43
N ILE A 124 7.21 -0.99 0.86
CA ILE A 124 6.10 -1.67 1.54
C ILE A 124 5.44 -2.69 0.60
N ASN A 125 5.14 -2.30 -0.66
CA ASN A 125 4.61 -3.23 -1.65
C ASN A 125 5.52 -4.45 -1.85
N GLU A 126 6.83 -4.23 -1.99
CA GLU A 126 7.79 -5.31 -2.18
C GLU A 126 7.86 -6.25 -0.98
N GLU A 127 7.97 -5.70 0.23
CA GLU A 127 8.18 -6.45 1.46
C GLU A 127 6.94 -7.25 1.89
N HIS A 128 5.74 -6.66 1.72
CA HIS A 128 4.50 -7.22 2.27
C HIS A 128 3.59 -7.90 1.25
N TYR A 129 3.74 -7.61 -0.05
CA TYR A 129 2.84 -8.13 -1.08
C TYR A 129 3.60 -8.95 -2.12
N LEU A 130 4.53 -8.33 -2.84
CA LEU A 130 5.22 -8.98 -3.95
C LEU A 130 6.11 -10.15 -3.50
N VAL A 131 7.00 -9.94 -2.52
CA VAL A 131 7.89 -11.01 -2.08
C VAL A 131 7.11 -12.19 -1.46
N PRO A 132 6.09 -11.97 -0.60
CA PRO A 132 5.21 -13.04 -0.15
C PRO A 132 4.49 -13.78 -1.29
N ALA A 133 3.92 -13.06 -2.25
CA ALA A 133 3.27 -13.66 -3.42
C ALA A 133 4.22 -14.56 -4.22
N LEU A 134 5.44 -14.10 -4.48
CA LEU A 134 6.46 -14.90 -5.19
C LEU A 134 6.89 -16.14 -4.39
N LYS A 135 6.97 -16.03 -3.06
CA LYS A 135 7.23 -17.18 -2.19
C LYS A 135 6.10 -18.21 -2.25
N PHE A 136 4.84 -17.78 -2.26
CA PHE A 136 3.70 -18.68 -2.44
C PHE A 136 3.67 -19.33 -3.81
N ALA A 137 3.88 -18.55 -4.89
CA ALA A 137 3.98 -19.09 -6.24
C ALA A 137 5.07 -20.17 -6.33
N HIS A 138 6.26 -19.89 -5.78
CA HIS A 138 7.36 -20.84 -5.73
C HIS A 138 7.03 -22.10 -4.93
N LYS A 139 6.38 -21.97 -3.77
CA LYS A 139 5.95 -23.11 -2.94
C LYS A 139 5.08 -24.10 -3.73
N TYR A 140 4.28 -23.60 -4.68
CA TYR A 140 3.40 -24.42 -5.53
C TYR A 140 3.98 -24.68 -6.93
N GLY A 141 5.27 -24.43 -7.15
CA GLY A 141 5.96 -24.71 -8.43
C GLY A 141 5.58 -23.76 -9.57
N VAL A 142 4.91 -22.64 -9.28
CA VAL A 142 4.51 -21.65 -10.28
C VAL A 142 5.68 -20.70 -10.56
N VAL A 143 6.22 -20.78 -11.78
CA VAL A 143 7.41 -20.02 -12.20
C VAL A 143 7.14 -19.03 -13.34
N THR A 144 5.99 -19.13 -14.00
CA THR A 144 5.64 -18.24 -15.12
C THR A 144 5.27 -16.85 -14.60
N PRO A 145 5.65 -15.76 -15.29
CA PRO A 145 5.26 -14.40 -14.92
C PRO A 145 3.75 -14.20 -14.77
N LEU A 146 2.94 -14.77 -15.67
CA LEU A 146 1.48 -14.67 -15.58
C LEU A 146 0.94 -15.36 -14.31
N GLY A 147 1.42 -16.57 -14.01
CA GLY A 147 1.06 -17.25 -12.76
C GLY A 147 1.47 -16.45 -11.52
N GLN A 148 2.68 -15.87 -11.51
CA GLN A 148 3.13 -15.00 -10.42
C GLN A 148 2.27 -13.74 -10.29
N ALA A 149 1.74 -13.21 -11.41
CA ALA A 149 0.81 -12.08 -11.39
C ALA A 149 -0.47 -12.41 -10.64
N ILE A 150 -1.03 -13.61 -10.84
CA ILE A 150 -2.23 -14.07 -10.12
C ILE A 150 -1.97 -14.13 -8.60
N PHE A 151 -0.83 -14.66 -8.18
CA PHE A 151 -0.47 -14.69 -6.76
C PHE A 151 -0.28 -13.27 -6.19
N TYR A 152 0.33 -12.37 -6.96
CA TYR A 152 0.50 -10.98 -6.53
C TYR A 152 -0.84 -10.28 -6.35
N ASP A 153 -1.71 -10.36 -7.36
CA ASP A 153 -3.03 -9.76 -7.37
C ASP A 153 -3.94 -10.32 -6.26
N THR A 154 -3.76 -11.58 -5.87
CA THR A 154 -4.52 -12.19 -4.76
C THR A 154 -4.04 -11.72 -3.37
N VAL A 155 -2.78 -11.28 -3.27
CA VAL A 155 -2.20 -10.84 -1.99
C VAL A 155 -2.44 -9.34 -1.77
N VAL A 156 -2.49 -8.54 -2.84
CA VAL A 156 -2.97 -7.15 -2.83
C VAL A 156 -4.44 -7.11 -2.43
#